data_AF-A0A382DNU5-F1
#
_entry.id   AF-A0A382DNU5-F1
#
_cell.length_a   1.000
_cell.length_b   1.000
_cell.length_c   1.000
_cell.angle_alpha   90.00
_cell.angle_beta   90.00
_cell.angle_gamma   90.00
#
_symmetry.space_group_name_H-M   'P 1'
#
loop_
_entity.id
_entity.type
_entity.pdbx_description
1 polymer ?
#
loop_
_entity_poly.entity_id
_entity_poly.type
_entity_poly.pdbx_seq_one_letter_code
_entity_poly.pdbx_strand_id
1 'polypeptide(L)'
;MTTATANEQRTRLLRDGYCHFPQILDADLLERTREVSDRMLDALPPKHLDEQKSTGSMISVYQDPHFADLVATLCAREALATLGFDNPKFASGFVISKPGGSPPLFWHQDWWGWDE
;
A
#
# COMPACT_ATOMS: atom_id res chain seq x y z
N MET A 1 7.87 30.56 12.76
CA MET A 1 6.83 29.86 13.54
C MET A 1 5.54 30.01 12.78
N THR A 2 5.11 28.95 12.09
CA THR A 2 3.88 28.92 11.32
C THR A 2 2.96 27.95 12.05
N THR A 3 1.96 28.48 12.74
CA THR A 3 0.93 27.69 13.41
C THR A 3 0.22 26.84 12.38
N ALA A 4 0.40 25.53 12.47
CA ALA A 4 -0.24 24.56 11.58
C ALA A 4 -1.75 24.60 11.81
N THR A 5 -2.50 25.11 10.83
CA THR A 5 -3.92 24.84 10.69
C THR A 5 -4.09 23.31 10.71
N ALA A 6 -4.96 22.80 11.57
CA ALA A 6 -5.19 21.35 11.67
C ALA A 6 -5.66 20.83 10.30
N ASN A 7 -4.82 20.06 9.63
CA ASN A 7 -5.14 19.46 8.36
C ASN A 7 -6.33 18.50 8.51
N GLU A 8 -7.42 18.71 7.76
CA GLU A 8 -8.62 17.87 7.82
C GLU A 8 -8.32 16.37 7.63
N GLN A 9 -7.38 16.03 6.74
CA GLN A 9 -6.96 14.65 6.52
C GLN A 9 -6.26 14.06 7.75
N ARG A 10 -5.46 14.87 8.44
CA ARG A 10 -4.82 14.45 9.70
C ARG A 10 -5.84 14.23 10.80
N THR A 11 -6.84 15.12 10.91
CA THR A 11 -7.94 14.95 11.87
C THR A 11 -8.75 13.68 11.59
N ARG A 12 -9.03 13.37 10.31
CA ARG A 12 -9.70 12.13 9.91
C ARG A 12 -8.86 10.90 10.25
N LEU A 13 -7.56 10.92 9.91
CA LEU A 13 -6.64 9.83 10.26
C LEU A 13 -6.65 9.53 11.76
N LEU A 14 -6.56 10.56 12.60
CA LEU A 14 -6.55 10.39 14.06
C LEU A 14 -7.87 9.88 14.63
N ARG A 15 -9.00 10.23 14.01
CA ARG A 15 -10.34 9.83 14.48
C ARG A 15 -10.73 8.43 13.97
N ASP A 16 -10.49 8.17 12.69
CA ASP A 16 -11.04 7.01 11.98
C ASP A 16 -9.99 5.90 11.79
N GLY A 17 -8.71 6.18 12.03
CA GLY A 17 -7.60 5.23 11.81
C GLY A 17 -7.16 5.11 10.34
N TYR A 18 -7.79 5.86 9.42
CA TYR A 18 -7.43 5.89 8.00
C TYR A 18 -7.76 7.24 7.35
N CYS A 19 -7.22 7.49 6.17
CA CYS A 19 -7.55 8.62 5.30
C CYS A 19 -7.50 8.20 3.83
N HIS A 20 -8.19 8.94 2.96
CA HIS A 20 -8.29 8.63 1.53
C HIS A 20 -7.76 9.79 0.68
N PHE A 21 -6.77 9.48 -0.16
CA PHE A 21 -6.23 10.38 -1.18
C PHE A 21 -6.62 9.82 -2.56
N PRO A 22 -7.58 10.44 -3.27
CA PRO A 22 -7.98 9.96 -4.58
C PRO A 22 -6.90 10.29 -5.62
N GLN A 23 -6.75 9.41 -6.62
CA GLN A 23 -6.01 9.69 -7.86
C GLN A 23 -4.55 10.13 -7.65
N ILE A 24 -3.82 9.48 -6.73
CA ILE A 24 -2.44 9.88 -6.42
C ILE A 24 -1.45 9.52 -7.54
N LEU A 25 -1.68 8.41 -8.25
CA LEU A 25 -0.77 7.94 -9.30
C LEU A 25 -1.17 8.55 -10.63
N ASP A 26 -0.18 9.01 -11.40
CA ASP A 26 -0.39 9.32 -12.81
C ASP A 26 -0.69 8.05 -13.63
N ALA A 27 -1.25 8.25 -14.82
CA ALA A 27 -1.70 7.15 -15.66
C ALA A 27 -0.56 6.21 -16.10
N ASP A 28 0.61 6.78 -16.44
CA ASP A 28 1.75 6.01 -16.95
C ASP A 28 2.35 5.12 -15.85
N LEU A 29 2.49 5.65 -14.64
CA LEU A 29 2.97 4.88 -13.50
C LEU A 29 1.97 3.80 -13.08
N LEU A 30 0.67 4.12 -13.10
CA LEU A 30 -0.37 3.14 -12.82
C LEU A 30 -0.36 1.99 -13.82
N GLU A 31 -0.23 2.29 -15.12
CA GLU A 31 -0.19 1.28 -16.18
C GLU A 31 1.05 0.39 -16.06
N ARG A 32 2.25 0.97 -15.87
CA ARG A 32 3.47 0.19 -15.60
C ARG A 32 3.35 -0.68 -14.35
N THR A 33 2.72 -0.15 -13.29
CA THR A 33 2.50 -0.92 -12.05
C THR A 33 1.60 -2.13 -12.29
N ARG A 34 0.56 -1.99 -13.13
CA ARG A 34 -0.29 -3.11 -13.54
C ARG A 34 0.48 -4.15 -14.33
N GLU A 35 1.22 -3.73 -15.36
CA GLU A 35 2.01 -4.65 -16.18
C GLU A 35 3.01 -5.48 -15.34
N VAL A 36 3.70 -4.82 -14.40
CA VAL A 36 4.65 -5.50 -13.50
C VAL A 36 3.92 -6.43 -12.53
N SER A 37 2.82 -5.98 -11.90
CA SER A 37 2.07 -6.82 -10.97
C SER A 37 1.45 -8.02 -11.66
N ASP A 38 0.88 -7.85 -12.86
CA ASP A 38 0.24 -8.92 -13.62
C ASP A 38 1.27 -9.96 -14.05
N ARG A 39 2.44 -9.54 -14.57
CA ARG A 39 3.54 -10.45 -14.88
C ARG A 39 3.99 -11.26 -13.65
N MET A 40 4.07 -10.64 -12.48
CA MET A 40 4.46 -11.34 -11.25
C MET A 40 3.39 -12.32 -10.78
N LEU A 41 2.12 -11.96 -10.92
CA LEU A 41 0.98 -12.83 -10.58
C LEU A 41 0.89 -14.02 -11.52
N ASP A 42 1.07 -13.82 -12.83
CA ASP A 42 1.04 -14.87 -13.85
C ASP A 42 2.18 -15.89 -13.66
N ALA A 43 3.29 -15.48 -13.06
CA ALA A 43 4.40 -16.35 -12.74
C ALA A 43 4.17 -17.20 -11.46
N LEU A 44 3.09 -16.97 -10.71
CA LEU A 44 2.82 -17.73 -9.48
C LEU A 44 2.37 -19.17 -9.78
N PRO A 45 2.90 -20.16 -9.05
CA PRO A 45 2.36 -21.51 -9.14
C PRO A 45 0.95 -21.56 -8.51
N PRO A 46 0.03 -22.42 -9.00
CA PRO A 46 -1.31 -22.55 -8.44
C PRO A 46 -1.33 -22.78 -6.92
N LYS A 47 -0.34 -23.52 -6.40
CA LYS A 47 -0.16 -23.81 -4.98
C LYS A 47 -0.05 -22.55 -4.11
N HIS A 48 0.47 -21.45 -4.65
CA HIS A 48 0.61 -20.19 -3.90
C HIS A 48 -0.74 -19.63 -3.47
N LEU A 49 -1.74 -19.69 -4.35
CA LEU A 49 -3.09 -19.22 -4.05
C LEU A 49 -3.78 -20.09 -2.99
N ASP A 50 -3.50 -21.40 -3.00
CA ASP A 50 -3.99 -22.34 -1.99
C ASP A 50 -3.40 -22.10 -0.60
N GLU A 51 -2.15 -21.62 -0.53
CA GLU A 51 -1.49 -21.26 0.73
C GLU A 51 -1.95 -19.88 1.22
N GLN A 52 -2.32 -18.99 0.30
CA GLN A 52 -2.69 -17.60 0.55
C GLN A 52 -4.20 -17.36 0.45
N LYS A 53 -5.06 -18.27 0.92
CA LYS A 53 -6.53 -18.20 0.68
C LYS A 53 -7.19 -16.87 1.08
N SER A 54 -6.78 -16.27 2.20
CA SER A 54 -7.42 -15.04 2.72
C SER A 54 -6.88 -13.76 2.08
N THR A 55 -5.59 -13.75 1.74
CA THR A 55 -4.87 -12.61 1.14
C THR A 55 -4.89 -12.68 -0.40
N GLY A 56 -5.10 -13.86 -0.97
CA GLY A 56 -5.05 -14.18 -2.39
C GLY A 56 -3.61 -14.39 -2.87
N SER A 57 -2.77 -13.37 -2.75
CA SER A 57 -1.33 -13.48 -2.96
C SER A 57 -0.56 -12.57 -1.99
N MET A 58 0.70 -12.92 -1.74
CA MET A 58 1.66 -12.09 -1.02
C MET A 58 3.02 -12.18 -1.70
N ILE A 59 3.22 -11.41 -2.78
CA ILE A 59 4.52 -11.35 -3.48
C ILE A 59 5.32 -10.19 -2.94
N SER A 60 6.55 -10.41 -2.52
CA SER A 60 7.40 -9.33 -2.02
C SER A 60 7.71 -8.33 -3.13
N VAL A 61 7.54 -7.03 -2.85
CA VAL A 61 7.89 -5.96 -3.80
C VAL A 61 9.40 -5.88 -4.08
N TYR A 62 10.24 -6.49 -3.25
CA TYR A 62 11.69 -6.56 -3.50
C TYR A 62 12.06 -7.45 -4.70
N GLN A 63 11.11 -8.20 -5.27
CA GLN A 63 11.35 -9.05 -6.43
C GLN A 63 11.42 -8.27 -7.76
N ASP A 64 10.96 -7.01 -7.79
CA ASP A 64 11.01 -6.17 -8.99
C ASP A 64 11.38 -4.72 -8.64
N PRO A 65 12.40 -4.13 -9.30
CA PRO A 65 12.85 -2.78 -8.99
C PRO A 65 11.80 -1.70 -9.27
N HIS A 66 10.78 -1.95 -10.10
CA HIS A 66 9.70 -0.99 -10.37
C HIS A 66 9.02 -0.49 -9.10
N PHE A 67 8.91 -1.33 -8.06
CA PHE A 67 8.26 -0.91 -6.82
C PHE A 67 9.08 0.09 -6.01
N ALA A 68 10.41 0.18 -6.23
CA ALA A 68 11.20 1.26 -5.66
C ALA A 68 10.74 2.62 -6.20
N ASP A 69 10.47 2.71 -7.51
CA ASP A 69 9.95 3.92 -8.14
C ASP A 69 8.55 4.26 -7.62
N LEU A 70 7.66 3.25 -7.51
CA LEU A 70 6.31 3.43 -6.97
C LEU A 70 6.32 3.98 -5.54
N VAL A 71 7.14 3.39 -4.66
CA VAL A 71 7.26 3.81 -3.25
C VAL A 71 7.88 5.19 -3.13
N ALA A 72 8.82 5.55 -4.01
CA ALA A 72 9.53 6.82 -3.97
C ALA A 72 8.77 7.99 -4.63
N THR A 73 7.58 7.74 -5.18
CA THR A 73 6.78 8.75 -5.88
C THR A 73 6.57 10.04 -5.07
N LEU A 74 6.65 11.18 -5.76
CA LEU A 74 6.45 12.48 -5.12
C LEU A 74 5.04 12.60 -4.54
N CYS A 75 4.02 12.14 -5.25
CA CYS A 75 2.62 12.20 -4.82
C CYS A 75 2.35 11.45 -3.50
N ALA A 76 2.93 10.25 -3.32
CA ALA A 76 2.80 9.50 -2.07
C ALA A 76 3.50 10.23 -0.90
N ARG A 77 4.67 10.82 -1.17
CA ARG A 77 5.43 11.60 -0.17
C ARG A 77 4.70 12.89 0.24
N GLU A 78 4.08 13.59 -0.71
CA GLU A 78 3.28 14.78 -0.45
C GLU A 78 2.01 14.45 0.34
N ALA A 79 1.35 13.32 0.06
CA ALA A 79 0.22 12.83 0.84
C ALA A 79 0.64 12.54 2.30
N LEU A 80 1.81 11.93 2.52
CA LEU A 80 2.34 11.69 3.86
C LEU A 80 2.73 12.99 4.58
N ALA A 81 3.36 13.94 3.88
CA ALA A 81 3.68 15.25 4.44
C ALA A 81 2.42 16.04 4.83
N THR A 82 1.34 15.92 4.04
CA THR A 82 0.02 16.49 4.35
C THR A 82 -0.50 16.00 5.72
N LEU A 83 -0.19 14.76 6.10
CA LEU A 83 -0.55 14.18 7.40
C LEU A 83 0.41 14.56 8.54
N GLY A 84 1.51 15.27 8.23
CA GLY A 84 2.58 15.63 9.16
C GLY A 84 3.71 14.61 9.25
N PHE A 85 3.85 13.71 8.27
CA PHE A 85 4.94 12.75 8.18
C PHE A 85 5.98 13.22 7.17
N ASP A 86 6.92 14.07 7.60
CA ASP A 86 7.88 14.72 6.69
C ASP A 86 9.05 13.82 6.25
N ASN A 87 9.28 12.71 6.95
CA ASN A 87 10.40 11.80 6.69
C ASN A 87 9.99 10.32 6.83
N PRO A 88 9.01 9.84 6.05
CA PRO A 88 8.58 8.45 6.11
C PRO A 88 9.71 7.52 5.67
N LYS A 89 9.76 6.33 6.28
CA LYS A 89 10.68 5.26 5.88
C LYS A 89 9.89 4.09 5.33
N PHE A 90 10.40 3.52 4.24
CA PHE A 90 9.86 2.27 3.72
C PHE A 90 10.33 1.12 4.58
N ALA A 91 9.40 0.26 5.02
CA ALA A 91 9.69 -0.93 5.81
C ALA A 91 9.53 -2.20 4.97
N SER A 92 8.35 -2.37 4.37
CA SER A 92 8.01 -3.54 3.57
C SER A 92 6.83 -3.24 2.63
N GLY A 93 6.60 -4.14 1.67
CA GLY A 93 5.47 -4.06 0.75
C GLY A 93 5.22 -5.39 0.06
N PHE A 94 3.97 -5.59 -0.36
CA PHE A 94 3.55 -6.80 -1.05
C PHE A 94 2.61 -6.47 -2.22
N VAL A 95 2.76 -7.20 -3.31
CA VAL A 95 1.74 -7.30 -4.36
C VAL A 95 0.71 -8.33 -3.91
N ILE A 96 -0.55 -7.88 -3.82
CA ILE A 96 -1.69 -8.67 -3.36
C ILE A 96 -2.76 -8.66 -4.47
N SER A 97 -3.23 -9.84 -4.85
CA SER A 97 -4.36 -10.01 -5.78
C SER A 97 -5.36 -11.00 -5.20
N LYS A 98 -6.64 -10.61 -5.19
CA LYS A 98 -7.76 -11.43 -4.73
C LYS A 98 -8.71 -11.70 -5.90
N PRO A 99 -8.61 -12.86 -6.56
CA PRO A 99 -9.55 -13.25 -7.60
C PRO A 99 -11.00 -13.24 -7.10
N GLY A 100 -11.95 -13.01 -8.02
CA GLY A 100 -13.38 -13.04 -7.69
C GLY A 100 -13.78 -14.36 -7.02
N GLY A 101 -14.55 -14.28 -5.93
CA GLY A 101 -14.95 -15.46 -5.15
C GLY A 101 -13.96 -15.90 -4.07
N SER A 102 -12.81 -15.22 -3.91
CA SER A 102 -11.88 -15.47 -2.82
C SER A 102 -12.53 -15.20 -1.45
N PRO A 103 -12.20 -15.95 -0.39
CA PRO A 103 -12.67 -15.69 0.96
C PRO A 103 -12.38 -14.25 1.44
N PRO A 104 -13.23 -13.67 2.30
CA PRO A 104 -12.93 -12.39 2.94
C PRO A 104 -11.67 -12.49 3.81
N LEU A 105 -10.93 -11.39 3.91
CA LEU A 105 -9.86 -11.28 4.90
C LEU A 105 -10.50 -11.01 6.26
N PHE A 106 -10.03 -11.67 7.32
CA PHE A 106 -10.57 -11.48 8.66
C PHE A 106 -10.25 -10.09 9.19
N TRP A 107 -11.01 -9.61 10.18
CA TRP A 107 -10.63 -8.41 10.92
C TRP A 107 -9.30 -8.66 11.65
N HIS A 108 -8.32 -7.79 11.39
CA HIS A 108 -6.99 -7.84 11.99
C HIS A 108 -6.38 -6.43 12.06
N GLN A 109 -5.26 -6.31 12.77
CA GLN A 109 -4.39 -5.15 12.78
C GLN A 109 -3.00 -5.57 12.30
N ASP A 110 -2.35 -4.75 11.48
CA ASP A 110 -1.06 -5.11 10.88
C ASP A 110 0.11 -5.04 11.87
N TRP A 111 0.09 -4.07 12.79
CA TRP A 111 1.18 -3.86 13.74
C TRP A 111 0.88 -4.53 15.08
N TRP A 112 1.84 -5.32 15.55
CA TRP A 112 1.82 -6.06 16.82
C TRP A 112 2.40 -5.31 18.02
N GLY A 113 3.21 -4.26 17.79
CA GLY A 113 3.99 -3.57 18.84
C GLY A 113 3.38 -2.23 19.24
N TRP A 114 2.08 -2.18 19.49
CA TRP A 114 1.43 -0.94 19.96
C TRP A 114 1.63 -0.68 21.46
N ASP A 115 1.94 -1.72 22.23
CA ASP A 115 2.06 -1.70 23.69
C ASP A 115 3.53 -1.86 24.19
N GLU A 116 4.51 -1.74 23.29
CA GLU A 116 5.94 -1.70 23.65
C GLU A 116 6.41 -0.30 24.08
#